data_AF-A0A5T2BPD0-F1
#
_entry.id   AF-A0A5T2BPD0-F1
#
_cell.length_a   1.000
_cell.length_b   1.000
_cell.length_c   1.000
_cell.angle_alpha   90.00
_cell.angle_beta   90.00
_cell.angle_gamma   90.00
#
_symmetry.space_group_name_H-M   'P 1'
#
loop_
_entity.id
_entity.type
_entity.pdbx_description
1 polymer ?
#
loop_
_entity_poly.entity_id
_entity_poly.type
_entity_poly.pdbx_seq_one_letter_code
_entity_poly.pdbx_strand_id
1 'polypeptide(L)'
;MDGVIDNSGSAVPPLNYIIGRELEFKSKDTNGDMYMQGDHFFVSCFLKTHWTRKENSPYFFNNENYFIRTLLNKDHLILQSQKNKNIIYVSYHSKEDPLTPANFKELTMQILKILGYDVSLNLIDENKIDGKFIKNLDHG
;
A
#
# COMPACT_ATOMS: atom_id res chain seq x y z
N MET A 1 -19.86 14.28 -11.21
CA MET A 1 -19.79 13.20 -10.21
C MET A 1 -18.44 12.57 -10.42
N ASP A 2 -17.58 12.66 -9.41
CA ASP A 2 -16.18 12.24 -9.54
C ASP A 2 -16.03 10.83 -8.99
N GLY A 3 -15.04 10.09 -9.48
CA GLY A 3 -14.82 8.70 -9.11
C GLY A 3 -13.35 8.40 -8.88
N VAL A 4 -13.08 7.56 -7.88
CA VAL A 4 -11.78 6.93 -7.65
C VAL A 4 -11.96 5.44 -7.85
N ILE A 5 -11.22 4.89 -8.81
CA ILE A 5 -11.09 3.45 -9.01
C ILE A 5 -9.68 3.06 -8.60
N ASP A 6 -9.59 2.10 -7.70
CA ASP A 6 -8.34 1.64 -7.11
C ASP A 6 -8.27 0.11 -7.20
N ASN A 7 -7.10 -0.42 -7.58
CA ASN A 7 -6.82 -1.84 -7.63
C ASN A 7 -5.55 -2.13 -6.81
N SER A 8 -5.70 -2.90 -5.73
CA SER A 8 -4.59 -3.37 -4.90
C SER A 8 -3.69 -2.24 -4.35
N GLY A 9 -4.17 -0.99 -4.31
CA GLY A 9 -3.36 0.14 -3.86
C GLY A 9 -3.09 0.08 -2.36
N SER A 10 -1.84 0.24 -1.95
CA SER A 10 -1.51 0.15 -0.52
C SER A 10 -2.11 1.31 0.28
N ALA A 11 -2.81 0.98 1.37
CA ALA A 11 -3.37 1.97 2.29
C ALA A 11 -2.31 2.58 3.23
N VAL A 12 -1.21 1.86 3.47
CA VAL A 12 -0.03 2.31 4.21
C VAL A 12 1.20 2.26 3.31
N PRO A 13 2.16 3.20 3.41
CA PRO A 13 3.25 3.24 2.46
C PRO A 13 4.19 2.03 2.67
N PRO A 14 4.51 1.26 1.61
CA PRO A 14 5.48 0.17 1.70
C PRO A 14 6.88 0.74 1.91
N LEU A 15 7.36 0.68 3.16
CA LEU A 15 8.58 1.38 3.56
C LEU A 15 9.85 0.84 2.87
N ASN A 16 9.85 -0.43 2.46
CA ASN A 16 10.97 -1.05 1.74
C ASN A 16 11.27 -0.29 0.44
N TYR A 17 10.23 0.20 -0.26
CA TYR A 17 10.39 1.03 -1.46
C TYR A 17 10.70 2.51 -1.16
N ILE A 18 10.87 2.90 0.10
CA ILE A 18 11.10 4.31 0.50
C ILE A 18 12.45 4.47 1.18
N ILE A 19 12.68 3.76 2.28
CA ILE A 19 13.93 3.83 3.07
C ILE A 19 14.82 2.60 2.86
N GLY A 20 14.35 1.61 2.09
CA GLY A 20 15.15 0.48 1.64
C GLY A 20 15.85 -0.24 2.78
N ARG A 21 17.16 -0.46 2.62
CA ARG A 21 18.02 -1.19 3.56
C ARG A 21 18.16 -0.57 4.95
N GLU A 22 17.71 0.67 5.15
CA GLU A 22 17.72 1.29 6.48
C GLU A 22 16.55 0.82 7.35
N LEU A 23 15.60 0.06 6.81
CA LEU A 23 14.69 -0.74 7.61
C LEU A 23 15.44 -1.86 8.31
N GLU A 24 15.14 -2.02 9.60
CA GLU A 24 15.56 -3.18 10.36
C GLU A 24 14.68 -4.37 10.00
N PHE A 25 15.20 -5.21 9.10
CA PHE A 25 14.58 -6.49 8.77
C PHE A 25 15.20 -7.62 9.60
N LYS A 26 14.38 -8.61 9.99
CA LYS A 26 14.86 -9.84 10.66
C LYS A 26 15.87 -10.61 9.80
N SER A 27 15.70 -10.57 8.48
CA SER A 27 16.66 -11.04 7.49
C SER A 27 16.72 -9.99 6.38
N LYS A 28 17.91 -9.47 6.05
CA LYS A 28 18.03 -8.54 4.91
C LYS A 28 17.91 -9.28 3.58
N ASP A 29 18.25 -10.56 3.56
CA ASP A 29 18.27 -11.35 2.33
C ASP A 29 16.86 -11.50 1.75
N THR A 30 15.80 -11.59 2.56
CA THR A 30 14.42 -11.82 2.07
C THR A 30 13.53 -10.57 2.07
N ASN A 31 14.11 -9.36 2.02
CA ASN A 31 13.34 -8.10 1.96
C ASN A 31 13.84 -7.14 0.87
N GLY A 32 14.44 -7.69 -0.18
CA GLY A 32 14.78 -6.95 -1.39
C GLY A 32 13.54 -6.64 -2.21
N ASP A 33 13.64 -5.60 -3.03
CA ASP A 33 12.60 -5.22 -3.98
C ASP A 33 12.59 -6.13 -5.21
N MET A 34 13.70 -6.84 -5.44
CA MET A 34 13.86 -7.85 -6.48
C MET A 34 14.85 -8.90 -6.00
N TYR A 35 14.60 -10.16 -6.38
CA TYR A 35 15.49 -11.27 -6.11
C TYR A 35 16.02 -11.88 -7.40
N MET A 36 17.30 -12.19 -7.42
CA MET A 36 17.92 -12.99 -8.49
C MET A 36 18.46 -14.27 -7.85
N GLN A 37 17.93 -15.41 -8.29
CA GLN A 37 18.31 -16.71 -7.78
C GLN A 37 18.86 -17.59 -8.91
N GLY A 38 19.99 -18.22 -8.64
CA GLY A 38 20.52 -19.32 -9.45
C GLY A 38 20.79 -20.53 -8.57
N ASP A 39 21.34 -21.61 -9.15
CA ASP A 39 21.53 -22.88 -8.46
C ASP A 39 22.42 -22.79 -7.21
N HIS A 40 23.32 -21.80 -7.17
CA HIS A 40 24.32 -21.62 -6.10
C HIS A 40 24.43 -20.18 -5.60
N PHE A 41 23.50 -19.30 -5.98
CA PHE A 41 23.52 -17.92 -5.49
C PHE A 41 22.12 -17.38 -5.28
N PHE A 42 22.04 -16.43 -4.36
CA PHE A 42 20.86 -15.63 -4.12
C PHE A 42 21.31 -14.18 -3.93
N VAL A 43 20.74 -13.28 -4.73
CA VAL A 43 21.01 -11.84 -4.66
C VAL A 43 19.71 -11.12 -4.34
N SER A 44 19.74 -10.35 -3.27
CA SER A 44 18.69 -9.42 -2.89
C SER A 44 19.04 -8.02 -3.36
N CYS A 45 18.21 -7.46 -4.22
CA CYS A 45 18.38 -6.14 -4.81
C CYS A 45 17.46 -5.14 -4.10
N PHE A 46 17.99 -3.95 -3.81
CA PHE A 46 17.27 -2.89 -3.10
C PHE A 46 17.28 -1.60 -3.91
N LEU A 47 16.18 -0.87 -3.84
CA LEU A 47 16.07 0.48 -4.37
C LEU A 47 17.09 1.38 -3.70
N LYS A 48 17.88 2.07 -4.52
CA LYS A 48 18.73 3.16 -4.04
C LYS A 48 17.86 4.39 -3.84
N THR A 49 17.67 4.78 -2.60
CA THR A 49 16.86 5.93 -2.19
C THR A 49 17.73 7.04 -1.60
N HIS A 50 17.25 8.29 -1.68
CA HIS A 50 17.83 9.41 -0.96
C HIS A 50 17.41 9.45 0.51
N TRP A 51 16.27 8.83 0.84
CA TRP A 51 15.73 8.82 2.20
C TRP A 51 16.62 8.01 3.15
N THR A 52 16.74 8.50 4.39
CA THR A 52 17.53 7.85 5.45
C THR A 52 16.84 8.01 6.81
N ARG A 53 17.21 7.16 7.76
CA ARG A 53 16.86 7.18 9.18
C ARG A 53 17.95 7.85 10.04
N LYS A 54 18.96 8.46 9.41
CA LYS A 54 19.93 9.34 10.10
C LYS A 54 19.31 10.70 10.39
N GLU A 55 19.03 10.98 11.66
CA GLU A 55 18.30 12.20 12.10
C GLU A 55 18.95 13.52 11.64
N ASN A 56 20.29 13.58 11.60
CA ASN A 56 21.03 14.79 11.18
C ASN A 56 21.11 14.99 9.66
N SER A 57 20.50 14.10 8.87
CA SER A 57 20.53 14.20 7.40
C SER A 57 19.43 15.14 6.90
N PRO A 58 19.69 15.97 5.86
CA PRO A 58 18.62 16.70 5.18
C PRO A 58 17.60 15.78 4.49
N TYR A 59 17.93 14.49 4.33
CA TYR A 59 17.04 13.47 3.76
C TYR A 59 16.46 12.52 4.82
N PHE A 60 16.37 12.95 6.09
CA PHE A 60 15.77 12.15 7.14
C PHE A 60 14.27 11.92 6.87
N PHE A 61 13.88 10.66 6.70
CA PHE A 61 12.49 10.25 6.49
C PHE A 61 11.73 10.28 7.82
N ASN A 62 11.35 11.48 8.26
CA ASN A 62 10.59 11.68 9.50
C ASN A 62 9.11 11.23 9.40
N ASN A 63 8.37 11.40 10.50
CA ASN A 63 6.95 11.03 10.58
C ASN A 63 6.06 11.78 9.59
N GLU A 64 6.31 13.06 9.33
CA GLU A 64 5.52 13.83 8.36
C GLU A 64 5.65 13.25 6.95
N ASN A 65 6.87 12.82 6.57
CA ASN A 65 7.09 12.15 5.29
C ASN A 65 6.30 10.82 5.19
N TYR A 66 6.13 10.12 6.30
CA TYR A 66 5.30 8.93 6.37
C TYR A 66 3.81 9.28 6.28
N PHE A 67 3.34 10.23 7.07
CA PHE A 67 1.93 10.59 7.17
C PHE A 67 1.37 11.12 5.85
N ILE A 68 2.09 11.98 5.13
CA ILE A 68 1.63 12.48 3.83
C ILE A 68 1.50 11.37 2.77
N ARG A 69 2.13 10.21 2.96
CA ARG A 69 2.07 9.03 2.08
C ARG A 69 1.10 7.96 2.58
N THR A 70 0.47 8.17 3.74
CA THR A 70 -0.45 7.21 4.34
C THR A 70 -1.87 7.57 3.94
N LEU A 71 -2.47 6.77 3.04
CA LEU A 71 -3.87 6.94 2.64
C LEU A 71 -4.83 6.63 3.80
N LEU A 72 -4.47 5.66 4.65
CA LEU A 72 -5.13 5.35 5.91
C LEU A 72 -4.75 6.33 7.03
N ASN A 73 -4.72 7.63 6.73
CA ASN A 73 -4.56 8.68 7.73
C ASN A 73 -5.93 9.29 8.03
N LYS A 74 -6.42 9.07 9.25
CA LYS A 74 -7.75 9.51 9.69
C LYS A 74 -7.95 11.02 9.52
N ASP A 75 -6.97 11.82 9.92
CA ASP A 75 -7.07 13.28 9.88
C ASP A 75 -7.13 13.78 8.43
N HIS A 76 -6.31 13.17 7.55
CA HIS A 76 -6.35 13.48 6.12
C HIS A 76 -7.70 13.12 5.48
N LEU A 77 -8.25 11.95 5.81
CA LEU A 77 -9.57 11.51 5.30
C LEU A 77 -10.71 12.42 5.80
N ILE A 78 -10.66 12.86 7.06
CA ILE A 78 -11.63 13.83 7.61
C ILE A 78 -11.52 15.16 6.86
N LEU A 79 -10.32 15.72 6.73
CA LEU A 79 -10.09 16.96 6.00
C LEU A 79 -10.57 16.87 4.56
N GLN A 80 -10.29 15.77 3.88
CA GLN A 80 -10.78 15.51 2.52
C GLN A 80 -12.31 15.53 2.46
N SER A 81 -12.99 14.86 3.40
CA SER A 81 -14.46 14.80 3.46
C SER A 81 -15.12 16.15 3.70
N GLN A 82 -14.41 17.12 4.28
CA GLN A 82 -14.92 18.49 4.45
C GLN A 82 -14.86 19.29 3.15
N LYS A 83 -14.07 18.85 2.16
CA LYS A 83 -13.92 19.53 0.86
C LYS A 83 -14.96 19.09 -0.16
N ASN A 84 -15.12 17.79 -0.37
CA ASN A 84 -16.11 17.24 -1.28
C ASN A 84 -16.44 15.79 -0.90
N LYS A 85 -17.73 15.49 -0.75
CA LYS A 85 -18.23 14.13 -0.48
C LYS A 85 -18.89 13.46 -1.69
N ASN A 86 -19.11 14.21 -2.78
CA ASN A 86 -19.72 13.70 -4.01
C ASN A 86 -18.68 12.97 -4.87
N ILE A 87 -18.04 11.96 -4.27
CA ILE A 87 -17.02 11.11 -4.86
C ILE A 87 -17.42 9.67 -4.62
N ILE A 88 -17.43 8.87 -5.68
CA ILE A 88 -17.64 7.43 -5.61
C ILE A 88 -16.26 6.75 -5.49
N TYR A 89 -16.12 5.84 -4.53
CA TYR A 89 -14.95 4.99 -4.38
C TYR A 89 -15.29 3.56 -4.75
N VAL A 90 -14.56 3.01 -5.72
CA VAL A 90 -14.61 1.59 -6.04
C VAL A 90 -13.21 1.02 -5.90
N SER A 91 -13.03 0.07 -5.01
CA SER A 91 -11.74 -0.59 -4.80
C SER A 91 -11.87 -2.09 -5.04
N TYR A 92 -10.85 -2.67 -5.65
CA TYR A 92 -10.65 -4.11 -5.80
C TYR A 92 -9.38 -4.48 -5.06
N HIS A 93 -9.43 -5.53 -4.25
CA HIS A 93 -8.28 -5.93 -3.43
C HIS A 93 -8.32 -7.43 -3.15
N SER A 94 -7.20 -8.12 -3.31
CA SER A 94 -7.08 -9.53 -2.94
C SER A 94 -7.10 -9.70 -1.42
N LYS A 95 -7.87 -10.66 -0.90
CA LYS A 95 -7.84 -11.00 0.53
C LYS A 95 -6.47 -11.52 0.98
N GLU A 96 -5.74 -12.14 0.06
CA GLU A 96 -4.47 -12.82 0.31
C GLU A 96 -3.28 -12.04 -0.27
N ASP A 97 -3.44 -10.73 -0.52
CA ASP A 97 -2.37 -9.90 -1.07
C ASP A 97 -1.13 -9.92 -0.13
N PRO A 98 0.01 -10.47 -0.59
CA PRO A 98 1.18 -10.66 0.26
C PRO A 98 1.95 -9.36 0.51
N LEU A 99 1.72 -8.31 -0.29
CA LEU A 99 2.44 -7.05 -0.24
C LEU A 99 1.63 -5.95 0.44
N THR A 100 0.32 -5.95 0.26
CA THR A 100 -0.59 -4.93 0.79
C THR A 100 -1.75 -5.58 1.53
N PRO A 101 -1.60 -5.87 2.85
CA PRO A 101 -2.61 -6.59 3.61
C PRO A 101 -4.02 -5.97 3.51
N ALA A 102 -5.01 -6.80 3.19
CA ALA A 102 -6.38 -6.39 2.92
C ALA A 102 -7.03 -5.62 4.09
N ASN A 103 -6.66 -5.93 5.34
CA ASN A 103 -7.22 -5.31 6.53
C ASN A 103 -7.03 -3.77 6.55
N PHE A 104 -5.91 -3.25 6.02
CA PHE A 104 -5.71 -1.80 5.92
C PHE A 104 -6.61 -1.18 4.85
N LYS A 105 -6.85 -1.89 3.74
CA LYS A 105 -7.80 -1.46 2.71
C LYS A 105 -9.22 -1.43 3.27
N GLU A 106 -9.64 -2.50 3.93
CA GLU A 106 -10.95 -2.61 4.58
C GLU A 106 -11.19 -1.45 5.54
N LEU A 107 -10.23 -1.15 6.42
CA LEU A 107 -10.34 -0.04 7.37
C LEU A 107 -10.44 1.32 6.65
N THR A 108 -9.66 1.54 5.59
CA THR A 108 -9.73 2.78 4.79
C THR A 108 -11.11 2.96 4.18
N MET A 109 -11.67 1.91 3.56
CA MET A 109 -12.99 1.93 2.92
C MET A 109 -14.12 2.10 3.95
N GLN A 110 -13.99 1.47 5.13
CA GLN A 110 -14.93 1.66 6.23
C GLN A 110 -14.95 3.11 6.73
N ILE A 111 -13.78 3.74 6.90
CA ILE A 111 -13.70 5.15 7.31
C ILE A 111 -14.35 6.05 6.26
N LEU A 112 -14.04 5.87 4.97
CA LEU A 112 -14.67 6.63 3.89
C LEU A 112 -16.21 6.48 3.92
N LYS A 113 -16.73 5.27 4.12
CA LYS A 113 -18.16 5.03 4.25
C LYS A 113 -18.77 5.76 5.45
N ILE A 114 -18.11 5.74 6.61
CA ILE A 114 -18.54 6.48 7.81
C ILE A 114 -18.56 8.00 7.56
N LEU A 115 -17.61 8.51 6.76
CA LEU A 115 -17.54 9.93 6.41
C LEU A 115 -18.62 10.38 5.42
N GLY A 116 -19.40 9.45 4.87
CA GLY A 116 -20.56 9.70 4.01
C GLY A 116 -20.26 9.62 2.51
N TYR A 117 -19.17 8.98 2.11
CA TYR A 117 -18.88 8.69 0.71
C TYR A 117 -19.67 7.45 0.23
N ASP A 118 -19.91 7.38 -1.07
CA ASP A 118 -20.35 6.15 -1.74
C ASP A 118 -19.12 5.25 -1.96
N VAL A 119 -19.11 4.07 -1.32
CA VAL A 119 -17.96 3.18 -1.28
C VAL A 119 -18.37 1.74 -1.60
N SER A 120 -17.70 1.17 -2.60
CA SER A 120 -17.78 -0.25 -2.96
C SER A 120 -16.40 -0.88 -2.85
N LEU A 121 -16.22 -1.80 -1.90
CA LEU A 121 -15.01 -2.61 -1.78
C LEU A 121 -15.28 -4.04 -2.27
N ASN A 122 -14.58 -4.43 -3.33
CA ASN A 122 -14.59 -5.75 -3.91
C ASN A 122 -13.39 -6.54 -3.37
N LEU A 123 -13.56 -7.18 -2.21
CA LEU A 123 -12.58 -8.15 -1.73
C LEU A 123 -12.65 -9.43 -2.58
N ILE A 124 -11.50 -9.82 -3.12
CA ILE A 124 -11.34 -10.95 -4.02
C ILE A 124 -10.86 -12.16 -3.23
N ASP A 125 -11.59 -13.27 -3.37
CA ASP A 125 -11.21 -14.60 -2.91
C ASP A 125 -11.16 -15.57 -4.10
N GLU A 126 -10.74 -16.80 -3.85
CA GLU A 126 -10.53 -17.83 -4.89
C GLU A 126 -11.74 -18.03 -5.80
N ASN A 127 -12.96 -17.90 -5.26
CA ASN A 127 -14.20 -18.11 -6.02
C ASN A 127 -14.47 -17.01 -7.07
N LYS A 128 -13.77 -15.88 -6.99
CA LYS A 128 -13.89 -14.75 -7.93
C LYS A 128 -12.82 -14.76 -9.01
N ILE A 129 -11.91 -15.74 -9.00
CA ILE A 129 -10.90 -15.93 -10.05
C ILE A 129 -11.60 -16.38 -11.33
N ASP A 130 -11.44 -15.61 -12.39
CA ASP A 130 -11.99 -15.91 -13.72
C ASP A 130 -10.92 -16.24 -14.76
N GLY A 131 -9.63 -16.15 -14.38
CA GLY A 131 -8.49 -16.40 -15.25
C GLY A 131 -8.26 -15.33 -16.32
N LYS A 132 -9.05 -14.25 -16.33
CA LYS A 132 -8.98 -13.17 -17.32
C LYS A 132 -8.76 -11.82 -16.65
N PHE A 133 -9.76 -11.33 -15.92
CA PHE A 133 -9.69 -10.06 -15.19
C PHE A 133 -9.11 -10.27 -13.80
N ILE A 134 -9.54 -11.33 -13.11
CA ILE A 134 -9.01 -11.77 -11.84
C ILE A 134 -8.23 -13.06 -12.12
N LYS A 135 -6.92 -12.93 -12.23
CA LYS A 135 -6.04 -14.04 -12.65
C LYS A 135 -5.65 -14.96 -11.49
N ASN A 136 -5.37 -14.38 -10.33
CA ASN A 136 -4.99 -15.04 -9.10
C ASN A 136 -5.21 -14.09 -7.92
N LEU A 137 -4.75 -14.49 -6.74
CA LEU A 137 -4.82 -13.68 -5.50
C LEU A 137 -3.50 -12.95 -5.19
N ASP A 138 -2.49 -13.08 -6.05
CA ASP A 138 -1.24 -12.35 -5.88
C ASP A 138 -1.49 -10.84 -6.04
N HIS A 139 -0.53 -10.04 -5.58
CA HIS A 139 -0.59 -8.59 -5.72
C HIS A 139 -0.62 -8.18 -7.21
N GLY A 140 -1.59 -7.33 -7.59
CA GLY A 140 -1.74 -6.79 -8.95
C GLY A 140 -3.18 -6.72 -9.40
#